data_AF-A0A3B8LEE0-F1
#
_entry.id   AF-A0A3B8LEE0-F1
#
_cell.length_a   1.000
_cell.length_b   1.000
_cell.length_c   1.000
_cell.angle_alpha   90.00
_cell.angle_beta   90.00
_cell.angle_gamma   90.00
#
_symmetry.space_group_name_H-M   'P 1'
#
loop_
_entity.id
_entity.type
_entity.pdbx_description
1 polymer ?
#
loop_
_entity_poly.entity_id
_entity_poly.type
_entity_poly.pdbx_seq_one_letter_code
_entity_poly.pdbx_strand_id
1 'polypeptide(L)'
;MQFTIFNEGIFSPVWKFLGAQDIEIGDPDFDQKFMIQGNDPHQIEQLFLDQHIQGLLIAMPNTRFEIRDDEGFFGPHFDVGVDELYLATSGIVKDQEILKSLIELFARTINKLVDIGSIEIAQANIILR
;
A
#
# COMPACT_ATOMS: atom_id res chain seq x y z
N MET A 1 -4.42 9.11 5.41
CA MET A 1 -4.55 7.75 5.98
C MET A 1 -3.22 7.05 5.82
N GLN A 2 -2.73 6.31 6.82
CA GLN A 2 -1.49 5.53 6.74
C GLN A 2 -1.81 4.04 6.90
N PHE A 3 -1.25 3.22 6.02
CA PHE A 3 -1.36 1.77 6.11
C PHE A 3 -0.04 1.10 5.72
N THR A 4 0.10 -0.15 6.14
CA THR A 4 1.09 -1.08 5.64
C THR A 4 0.42 -2.44 5.49
N ILE A 5 0.55 -3.05 4.32
CA ILE A 5 0.20 -4.45 4.06
C ILE A 5 1.44 -5.22 3.63
N PHE A 6 1.62 -6.43 4.16
CA PHE A 6 2.74 -7.31 3.81
C PHE A 6 2.37 -8.78 3.97
N ASN A 7 3.04 -9.67 3.23
CA ASN A 7 2.80 -11.11 3.38
C ASN A 7 3.14 -11.63 4.78
N GLU A 8 2.34 -12.58 5.26
CA GLU A 8 2.62 -13.32 6.49
C GLU A 8 4.04 -13.94 6.41
N GLY A 9 4.90 -13.62 7.40
CA GLY A 9 6.29 -14.06 7.44
C GLY A 9 7.35 -13.05 6.99
N ILE A 10 6.95 -11.88 6.46
CA ILE A 10 7.88 -10.74 6.26
C ILE A 10 8.05 -9.99 7.58
N PHE A 11 9.13 -10.25 8.31
CA PHE A 11 9.47 -9.49 9.53
C PHE A 11 9.92 -8.06 9.16
N SER A 12 9.04 -7.07 9.33
CA SER A 12 9.36 -5.65 9.16
C SER A 12 9.35 -4.90 10.50
N PRO A 13 10.32 -4.00 10.80
CA PRO A 13 10.30 -3.19 12.03
C PRO A 13 9.04 -2.33 12.25
N VAL A 14 8.21 -2.15 11.21
CA VAL A 14 6.98 -1.33 11.24
C VAL A 14 5.94 -1.84 12.23
N TRP A 15 5.99 -3.11 12.65
CA TRP A 15 5.12 -3.66 13.71
C TRP A 15 5.22 -2.88 15.04
N LYS A 16 6.27 -2.07 15.23
CA LYS A 16 6.48 -1.26 16.44
C LYS A 16 5.79 0.11 16.44
N PHE A 17 5.31 0.60 15.30
CA PHE A 17 4.99 2.04 15.14
C PHE A 17 3.59 2.36 14.63
N LEU A 18 2.95 1.51 13.81
CA LEU A 18 1.55 1.69 13.40
C LEU A 18 0.66 0.83 14.28
N GLY A 19 -0.53 1.33 14.66
CA GLY A 19 -1.47 0.72 15.62
C GLY A 19 -1.36 -0.81 15.68
N ALA A 20 -0.95 -1.33 16.84
CA ALA A 20 -0.39 -2.68 17.03
C ALA A 20 -1.37 -3.85 16.78
N GLN A 21 -2.50 -3.62 16.13
CA GLN A 21 -3.50 -4.61 15.80
C GLN A 21 -3.53 -4.83 14.29
N ASP A 22 -3.59 -6.10 13.92
CA ASP A 22 -3.84 -6.52 12.55
C ASP A 22 -5.28 -6.16 12.17
N ILE A 23 -5.47 -5.59 10.98
CA ILE A 23 -6.77 -5.20 10.45
C ILE A 23 -7.23 -6.31 9.51
N GLU A 24 -8.31 -7.00 9.88
CA GLU A 24 -8.98 -7.96 9.01
C GLU A 24 -9.98 -7.23 8.10
N ILE A 25 -10.04 -7.62 6.83
CA ILE A 25 -11.01 -7.06 5.88
C ILE A 25 -12.22 -7.97 5.63
N GLY A 26 -12.23 -9.15 6.26
CA GLY A 26 -13.33 -10.11 6.19
C GLY A 26 -13.27 -11.05 4.98
N ASP A 27 -12.14 -11.08 4.27
CA ASP A 27 -11.84 -12.08 3.25
C ASP A 27 -10.82 -13.08 3.82
N PRO A 28 -11.22 -14.30 4.18
CA PRO A 28 -10.34 -15.24 4.87
C PRO A 28 -9.07 -15.62 4.10
N ASP A 29 -9.14 -15.68 2.76
CA ASP A 29 -7.97 -16.04 1.94
C ASP A 29 -6.97 -14.86 1.89
N PHE A 30 -7.49 -13.64 1.87
CA PHE A 30 -6.69 -12.43 1.91
C PHE A 30 -6.08 -12.20 3.31
N ASP A 31 -6.91 -12.27 4.34
CA ASP A 31 -6.54 -12.05 5.75
C ASP A 31 -5.56 -13.12 6.26
N GLN A 32 -5.59 -14.33 5.70
CA GLN A 32 -4.56 -15.34 5.96
C GLN A 32 -3.23 -14.99 5.28
N LYS A 33 -3.27 -14.45 4.06
CA LYS A 33 -2.06 -14.23 3.24
C LYS A 33 -1.31 -12.95 3.63
N PHE A 34 -2.04 -11.95 4.12
CA PHE A 34 -1.53 -10.61 4.35
C PHE A 34 -1.84 -10.13 5.76
N MET A 35 -0.84 -9.51 6.39
CA MET A 35 -1.02 -8.72 7.60
C MET A 35 -1.18 -7.25 7.20
N ILE A 36 -2.13 -6.56 7.83
CA ILE A 36 -2.48 -5.17 7.55
C ILE A 36 -2.45 -4.36 8.83
N GLN A 37 -1.73 -3.25 8.82
CA GLN A 37 -1.65 -2.33 9.95
C GLN A 37 -1.91 -0.90 9.48
N GLY A 38 -2.48 -0.06 10.34
CA GLY A 38 -2.69 1.34 10.00
C GLY A 38 -3.48 2.12 11.03
N ASN A 39 -3.75 3.38 10.72
CA ASN A 39 -4.35 4.35 11.65
C ASN A 39 -5.87 4.56 11.46
N ASP A 40 -6.46 4.02 10.39
CA ASP A 40 -7.89 4.10 10.11
C ASP A 40 -8.42 2.76 9.59
N PRO A 41 -8.78 1.81 10.47
CA PRO A 41 -9.24 0.48 10.07
C PRO A 41 -10.41 0.50 9.10
N HIS A 42 -11.35 1.44 9.25
CA HIS A 42 -12.52 1.51 8.40
C HIS A 42 -12.16 1.93 6.96
N GLN A 43 -11.33 2.95 6.78
CA GLN A 43 -10.89 3.34 5.43
C GLN A 43 -9.99 2.27 4.79
N ILE A 44 -9.15 1.61 5.60
CA ILE A 44 -8.26 0.53 5.14
C ILE A 44 -9.08 -0.69 4.66
N GLU A 45 -10.09 -1.08 5.41
CA GLU A 45 -11.04 -2.12 5.02
C GLU A 45 -11.70 -1.75 3.67
N GLN A 46 -12.23 -0.53 3.55
CA GLN A 46 -12.87 -0.08 2.30
C GLN A 46 -11.91 -0.05 1.10
N LEU A 47 -10.63 0.26 1.32
CA LEU A 47 -9.60 0.21 0.29
C LEU A 47 -9.39 -1.23 -0.21
N PHE A 48 -9.17 -2.17 0.71
CA PHE A 48 -8.83 -3.54 0.35
C PHE A 48 -10.05 -4.43 0.07
N LEU A 49 -11.29 -3.99 0.30
CA LEU A 49 -12.48 -4.62 -0.26
C LEU A 49 -12.54 -4.53 -1.80
N ASP A 50 -11.72 -3.69 -2.44
CA ASP A 50 -11.56 -3.68 -3.90
C ASP A 50 -10.85 -4.97 -4.36
N GLN A 51 -11.65 -5.88 -4.91
CA GLN A 51 -11.21 -7.18 -5.42
C GLN A 51 -10.11 -7.09 -6.49
N HIS A 52 -10.02 -5.96 -7.22
CA HIS A 52 -8.96 -5.76 -8.19
C HIS A 52 -7.63 -5.48 -7.51
N ILE A 53 -7.64 -4.64 -6.46
CA ILE A 53 -6.46 -4.39 -5.62
C ILE A 53 -6.01 -5.70 -4.96
N GLN A 54 -6.95 -6.48 -4.42
CA GLN A 54 -6.64 -7.79 -3.84
C GLN A 54 -5.97 -8.72 -4.87
N GLY A 55 -6.56 -8.85 -6.07
CA GLY A 55 -6.01 -9.71 -7.12
C GLY A 55 -4.60 -9.32 -7.55
N LEU A 56 -4.33 -8.01 -7.68
CA LEU A 56 -3.00 -7.50 -8.00
C LEU A 56 -1.99 -7.81 -6.89
N LEU A 57 -2.36 -7.60 -5.63
CA LEU A 57 -1.51 -7.92 -4.47
C LEU A 57 -1.23 -9.42 -4.37
N ILE A 58 -2.24 -10.26 -4.57
CA ILE A 58 -2.12 -11.73 -4.53
C ILE A 58 -1.17 -12.24 -5.62
N ALA A 59 -1.18 -11.63 -6.81
CA ALA A 59 -0.37 -12.03 -7.95
C ALA A 59 1.12 -11.68 -7.79
N MET A 60 1.47 -10.73 -6.92
CA MET A 60 2.85 -10.33 -6.71
C MET A 60 3.58 -11.24 -5.70
N PRO A 61 4.87 -11.54 -5.93
CA PRO A 61 5.68 -12.26 -4.95
C PRO A 61 6.02 -11.36 -3.76
N ASN A 62 6.08 -11.92 -2.55
CA ASN A 62 6.51 -11.29 -1.28
C ASN A 62 6.50 -9.75 -1.31
N THR A 63 5.31 -9.20 -1.13
CA THR A 63 5.04 -7.78 -1.33
C THR A 63 4.91 -7.08 0.01
N ARG A 64 5.44 -5.86 0.07
CA ARG A 64 5.16 -4.85 1.07
C ARG A 64 4.64 -3.61 0.35
N PHE A 65 3.47 -3.14 0.76
CA PHE A 65 2.82 -1.97 0.19
C PHE A 65 2.35 -1.05 1.32
N GLU A 66 2.68 0.23 1.26
CA GLU A 66 2.43 1.15 2.38
C GLU A 66 2.31 2.61 1.94
N ILE A 67 1.65 3.41 2.77
CA ILE A 67 1.72 4.87 2.73
C ILE A 67 2.70 5.33 3.79
N ARG A 68 3.75 6.07 3.39
CA ARG A 68 4.76 6.65 4.27
C ARG A 68 4.56 8.15 4.41
N ASP A 69 4.63 8.61 5.65
CA ASP A 69 4.67 10.03 5.99
C ASP A 69 6.08 10.60 5.80
N ASP A 70 6.18 11.93 5.76
CA ASP A 70 7.41 12.69 5.52
C ASP A 70 8.50 12.53 6.62
N GLU A 71 8.17 11.88 7.75
CA GLU A 71 9.05 11.65 8.90
C GLU A 71 9.95 10.39 8.83
N GLY A 72 10.15 9.80 7.64
CA GLY A 72 11.01 8.63 7.47
C GLY A 72 12.52 8.92 7.54
N PHE A 73 13.24 8.33 8.52
CA PHE A 73 14.70 8.46 8.78
C PHE A 73 15.66 8.09 7.63
N PHE A 74 15.19 7.46 6.55
CA PHE A 74 16.01 6.95 5.44
C PHE A 74 15.29 7.09 4.10
N GLY A 75 15.12 8.33 3.63
CA GLY A 75 14.56 8.61 2.30
C GLY A 75 14.96 9.99 1.80
N PRO A 76 14.90 10.26 0.48
CA PRO A 76 15.05 11.61 -0.04
C PRO A 76 13.98 12.52 0.59
N HIS A 77 14.35 13.77 0.83
CA HIS A 77 13.43 14.78 1.35
C HIS A 77 12.28 14.97 0.34
N PHE A 78 11.09 14.49 0.68
CA PHE A 78 9.87 14.81 -0.06
C PHE A 78 9.44 16.24 0.27
N ASP A 79 8.63 16.85 -0.60
CA ASP A 79 8.03 18.14 -0.28
C ASP A 79 7.14 17.98 0.96
N VAL A 80 7.28 18.90 1.92
CA VAL A 80 6.53 18.87 3.19
C VAL A 80 5.04 18.73 2.92
N GLY A 81 4.39 17.75 3.56
CA GLY A 81 2.97 17.48 3.41
C GLY A 81 2.57 16.61 2.20
N VAL A 82 3.52 15.83 1.65
CA VAL A 82 3.24 14.83 0.61
C VAL A 82 3.53 13.42 1.13
N ASP A 83 2.48 12.59 1.17
CA ASP A 83 2.59 11.16 1.49
C ASP A 83 3.16 10.35 0.31
N GLU A 84 4.07 9.41 0.56
CA GLU A 84 4.59 8.47 -0.45
C GLU A 84 3.77 7.17 -0.43
N LEU A 85 3.21 6.77 -1.58
CA LEU A 85 2.71 5.42 -1.80
C LEU A 85 3.89 4.54 -2.25
N TYR A 86 4.29 3.60 -1.40
CA TYR A 86 5.51 2.79 -1.58
C TYR A 86 5.19 1.31 -1.80
N LEU A 87 5.91 0.67 -2.72
CA LEU A 87 5.86 -0.77 -2.96
C LEU A 87 7.27 -1.38 -2.98
N ALA A 88 7.46 -2.47 -2.24
CA ALA A 88 8.61 -3.36 -2.37
C ALA A 88 8.14 -4.79 -2.65
N THR A 89 8.78 -5.44 -3.62
CA THR A 89 8.54 -6.85 -3.95
C THR A 89 9.89 -7.57 -4.12
N SER A 90 9.94 -8.85 -3.76
CA SER A 90 11.17 -9.64 -3.90
C SER A 90 11.48 -9.99 -5.35
N GLY A 91 12.75 -9.90 -5.74
CA GLY A 91 13.24 -10.33 -7.05
C GLY A 91 13.49 -9.19 -8.03
N ILE A 92 13.75 -9.53 -9.29
CA ILE A 92 13.91 -8.53 -10.37
C ILE A 92 12.65 -8.55 -11.22
N VAL A 93 11.95 -7.40 -11.28
CA VAL A 93 10.81 -7.21 -12.18
C VAL A 93 11.35 -7.03 -13.60
N LYS A 94 11.36 -8.11 -14.40
CA LYS A 94 11.75 -8.08 -15.82
C LYS A 94 10.61 -8.35 -16.78
N ASP A 95 9.46 -8.73 -16.25
CA ASP A 95 8.27 -9.05 -17.02
C ASP A 95 7.44 -7.77 -17.22
N GLN A 96 7.11 -7.49 -18.48
CA GLN A 96 6.33 -6.32 -18.86
C GLN A 96 4.91 -6.34 -18.26
N GLU A 97 4.29 -7.51 -18.14
CA GLU A 97 2.96 -7.63 -17.56
C GLU A 97 3.00 -7.41 -16.05
N ILE A 98 4.06 -7.85 -15.36
CA ILE A 98 4.26 -7.50 -13.95
C ILE A 98 4.39 -5.98 -13.80
N LEU A 99 5.20 -5.33 -14.64
CA LEU A 99 5.37 -3.87 -14.58
C LEU A 99 4.05 -3.12 -14.80
N LYS A 100 3.21 -3.57 -15.74
CA LYS A 100 1.87 -3.01 -15.94
C LYS A 100 0.99 -3.21 -14.71
N SER A 101 1.01 -4.39 -14.11
CA SER A 101 0.26 -4.68 -12.88
C SER A 101 0.72 -3.81 -11.70
N LEU A 102 2.00 -3.46 -11.62
CA LEU A 102 2.48 -2.51 -10.60
C LEU A 102 1.87 -1.13 -10.82
N ILE A 103 1.92 -0.62 -12.04
CA ILE A 103 1.35 0.70 -12.39
C ILE A 103 -0.16 0.70 -12.15
N GLU A 104 -0.84 -0.37 -12.53
CA GLU A 104 -2.28 -0.53 -12.29
C GLU A 104 -2.59 -0.54 -10.79
N LEU A 105 -1.78 -1.22 -9.96
CA LEU A 105 -1.96 -1.22 -8.51
C LEU A 105 -1.87 0.19 -7.94
N PHE A 106 -0.86 0.98 -8.36
CA PHE A 106 -0.74 2.38 -7.93
C PHE A 106 -1.93 3.22 -8.36
N ALA A 107 -2.29 3.18 -9.64
CA ALA A 107 -3.39 3.95 -10.19
C ALA A 107 -4.72 3.60 -9.53
N ARG A 108 -5.00 2.30 -9.35
CA ARG A 108 -6.22 1.81 -8.74
C ARG A 108 -6.30 2.16 -7.26
N THR A 109 -5.19 2.05 -6.53
CA THR A 109 -5.11 2.46 -5.12
C THR A 109 -5.39 3.95 -4.99
N ILE A 110 -4.74 4.81 -5.78
CA ILE A 110 -4.97 6.27 -5.74
C ILE A 110 -6.43 6.60 -6.05
N ASN A 111 -7.01 6.02 -7.10
CA ASN A 111 -8.42 6.24 -7.44
C ASN A 111 -9.34 5.83 -6.28
N LYS A 112 -9.08 4.65 -5.69
CA LYS A 112 -9.89 4.15 -4.58
C LYS A 112 -9.75 5.03 -3.33
N LEU A 113 -8.55 5.55 -3.04
CA LEU A 113 -8.31 6.51 -1.95
C LEU A 113 -9.10 7.81 -2.14
N VAL A 114 -9.23 8.28 -3.38
CA VAL A 114 -10.05 9.46 -3.70
C VAL A 114 -11.53 9.14 -3.53
N ASP A 115 -11.98 7.98 -4.03
CA ASP A 115 -13.39 7.56 -3.96
C ASP A 115 -13.88 7.41 -2.52
N ILE A 116 -13.03 6.94 -1.59
CA ILE A 116 -13.37 6.82 -0.17
C ILE A 116 -13.10 8.10 0.64
N GLY A 117 -12.64 9.18 -0.02
CA GLY A 117 -12.37 10.47 0.61
C GLY A 117 -11.12 10.50 1.50
N SER A 118 -10.20 9.56 1.34
CA SER A 118 -8.95 9.49 2.11
C SER A 118 -7.88 10.48 1.64
N ILE A 119 -7.92 10.88 0.37
CA ILE A 119 -7.02 11.89 -0.20
C ILE A 119 -7.80 12.86 -1.10
N GLU A 120 -7.42 14.12 -1.11
CA GLU A 120 -7.80 15.07 -2.16
C GLU A 120 -6.67 15.11 -3.19
N ILE A 121 -6.96 14.94 -4.47
CA ILE A 121 -5.95 15.13 -5.52
C ILE A 121 -5.65 16.63 -5.62
N ALA A 122 -4.73 17.12 -4.79
CA ALA A 122 -4.07 18.39 -5.05
C ALA A 122 -3.20 18.22 -6.30
N GLN A 123 -3.69 18.70 -7.46
CA GLN A 123 -3.01 18.75 -8.77
C GLN A 123 -1.74 17.90 -8.85
N ALA A 124 -1.90 16.58 -9.06
CA ALA A 124 -0.80 15.65 -9.08
C ALA A 124 0.19 15.98 -10.22
N ASN A 125 1.33 16.59 -9.87
CA ASN A 125 2.47 16.70 -10.76
C ASN A 125 3.19 15.35 -10.76
N ILE A 126 3.02 14.55 -11.81
CA ILE A 126 3.82 13.34 -12.00
C ILE A 126 5.23 13.78 -12.41
N ILE A 127 6.18 13.75 -11.47
CA ILE A 127 7.60 13.93 -11.76
C ILE A 127 8.20 12.54 -11.99
N LEU A 128 8.42 12.17 -13.26
CA LEU A 128 9.28 11.04 -13.62
C LEU A 128 10.73 11.53 -13.53
N ARG A 129 11.53 10.95 -12.62
CA ARG A 129 13.00 11.13 -12.59
C ARG A 129 13.70 9.87 -13.08
#